data_AF-A0A7C3C4T2-F1
#
_entry.id   AF-A0A7C3C4T2-F1
#
_cell.length_a   1.000
_cell.length_b   1.000
_cell.length_c   1.000
_cell.angle_alpha   90.00
_cell.angle_beta   90.00
_cell.angle_gamma   90.00
#
_symmetry.space_group_name_H-M   'P 1'
#
loop_
_entity.id
_entity.type
_entity.pdbx_description
1 polymer ?
#
loop_
_entity_poly.entity_id
_entity_poly.type
_entity_poly.pdbx_seq_one_letter_code
_entity_poly.pdbx_strand_id
1 'polypeptide(L)' 'MNPWALREAARVLRAGGVVACPTEAVFGLSCD' A
#
# COMPACT_ATOMS: atom_id res chain seq x y z
N MET A 1 6.26 -10.83 0.87
CA MET A 1 6.21 -9.42 1.29
C MET A 1 6.57 -9.32 2.76
N ASN A 2 7.37 -8.32 3.16
CA ASN A 2 7.77 -8.13 4.55
C ASN A 2 6.56 -7.65 5.39
N PRO A 3 6.22 -8.30 6.52
CA PRO A 3 5.16 -7.86 7.42
C PRO A 3 5.29 -6.41 7.91
N TRP A 4 6.53 -5.90 8.00
CA TRP A 4 6.77 -4.48 8.28
C TRP A 4 6.24 -3.57 7.17
N ALA A 5 6.49 -3.90 5.90
CA ALA A 5 6.08 -3.07 4.76
C ALA A 5 4.55 -3.00 4.64
N LEU A 6 3.85 -4.10 4.95
CA LEU A 6 2.39 -4.13 5.00
C LEU A 6 1.83 -3.22 6.10
N ARG A 7 2.45 -3.23 7.29
CA ARG A 7 2.04 -2.35 8.40
C ARG A 7 2.25 -0.89 8.08
N GLU A 8 3.36 -0.54 7.43
CA GLU A 8 3.62 0.84 7.04
C GLU A 8 2.66 1.31 5.94
N ALA A 9 2.39 0.48 4.92
CA ALA A 9 1.38 0.78 3.90
C ALA A 9 -0.01 1.04 4.51
N ALA A 10 -0.44 0.19 5.46
CA ALA A 10 -1.72 0.38 6.15
C ALA A 10 -1.75 1.68 6.97
N ARG A 11 -0.63 2.08 7.57
CA ARG A 11 -0.51 3.36 8.28
C ARG A 11 -0.65 4.55 7.33
N VAL A 12 0.01 4.51 6.18
CA VAL A 12 -0.04 5.59 5.18
C VAL A 12 -1.46 5.76 4.65
N LEU A 13 -2.14 4.66 4.30
CA LEU A 13 -3.54 4.70 3.86
C LEU A 13 -4.42 5.37 4.91
N ARG A 14 -4.42 4.87 6.16
CA ARG A 14 -5.21 5.44 7.27
C ARG A 14 -4.94 6.91 7.59
N ALA A 15 -3.82 7.47 7.10
CA ALA A 15 -3.49 8.87 7.25
C ALA A 15 -3.96 9.74 6.04
N GLY A 16 -4.76 9.18 5.13
CA GLY A 16 -5.18 9.81 3.87
C GLY A 16 -4.10 9.78 2.77
N GLY A 17 -3.10 8.92 2.92
CA GLY A 17 -2.00 8.81 1.97
C GLY A 17 -2.29 7.86 0.79
N VAL A 18 -1.31 7.76 -0.11
CA VAL A 18 -1.40 6.93 -1.32
C VAL A 18 -0.29 5.90 -1.33
N VAL A 19 -0.60 4.65 -1.69
CA VAL A 19 0.35 3.53 -1.74
C VAL A 19 0.28 2.82 -3.10
N ALA A 20 1.44 2.51 -3.67
CA ALA A 20 1.53 1.66 -4.85
C ALA A 20 1.60 0.17 -4.43
N CYS A 21 0.70 -0.64 -4.98
CA CYS A 21 0.48 -2.03 -4.64
C CYS A 21 0.83 -2.91 -5.85
N PRO A 22 1.83 -3.81 -5.79
CA PRO A 22 2.11 -4.72 -6.89
C PRO A 22 0.98 -5.76 -7.02
N THR A 23 0.60 -6.08 -8.24
CA THR A 23 -0.27 -7.22 -8.57
C THR A 23 0.40 -8.09 -9.65
N GLU A 24 -0.25 -9.20 -10.02
CA GLU A 24 0.21 -10.12 -11.07
C GLU A 24 0.53 -9.42 -12.39
N ALA A 25 -0.29 -8.45 -12.79
CA ALA A 25 -0.24 -7.85 -14.12
C ALA A 25 0.20 -6.38 -14.12
N VAL A 26 -0.12 -5.63 -13.06
CA VAL A 26 0.08 -4.18 -12.99
C VAL A 26 0.37 -3.70 -11.57
N PHE A 27 0.89 -2.49 -11.43
CA PHE A 27 0.84 -1.78 -10.15
C PHE A 27 -0.51 -1.09 -10.00
N GLY A 28 -1.19 -1.36 -8.89
CA GLY A 28 -2.35 -0.57 -8.45
C GLY A 28 -1.91 0.63 -7.62
N LEU A 29 -2.70 1.70 -7.63
CA LEU A 29 -2.54 2.84 -6.75
C LEU A 29 -3.75 2.88 -5.80
N SER A 30 -3.50 2.81 -4.50
CA SER A 30 -4.55 2.78 -3.47
C SER A 30 -4.48 4.03 -2.59
N CYS A 31 -5.64 4.54 -2.20
CA CYS A 31 -5.83 5.64 -1.24
C CYS A 31 -6.93 5.27 -0.24
N ASP A 32 -7.04 6.03 0.86
CA ASP A 32 -8.16 5.99 1.80
C ASP A 32 -9.32 6.87 1.32
#